data_AF-A0A935ZC40-F1
#
_entry.id   AF-A0A935ZC40-F1
#
_cell.length_a   1.000
_cell.length_b   1.000
_cell.length_c   1.000
_cell.angle_alpha   90.00
_cell.angle_beta   90.00
_cell.angle_gamma   90.00
#
_symmetry.space_group_name_H-M   'P 1'
#
loop_
_entity.id
_entity.type
_entity.pdbx_description
1 polymer ?
#
loop_
_entity_poly.entity_id
_entity_poly.type
_entity_poly.pdbx_seq_one_letter_code
_entity_poly.pdbx_strand_id
1 'polypeptide(L)'
;MDLLLDESAVDRLRTLRPRDCDYVALDVTSSRALFAALAAVSPVACLLGASVSGPELREALVARLGGGHEVSACCDFLSGGWLPEGPVPHVGEPLTGWLGEISQGFPGDPVAFGKTPARVVKLARLLMARAGAYPRRRLVEAARAAYEGPYNAHDAVAALFVTQPDEALRIAGELVASRQKSSSIRRHTADVVQWAARAGYASVGSGEVTVLPTMPPPRPPPRQGAREK
;
A
#
# COMPACT_ATOMS: atom_id res chain seq x y z
N MET A 1 24.76 23.73 -17.12
CA MET A 1 25.50 22.45 -17.00
C MET A 1 24.53 21.48 -16.33
N ASP A 2 23.37 21.27 -16.97
CA ASP A 2 22.15 20.76 -16.29
C ASP A 2 21.64 19.45 -16.92
N LEU A 3 22.15 19.08 -18.09
CA LEU A 3 21.75 17.85 -18.80
C LEU A 3 22.21 16.56 -18.09
N LEU A 4 23.28 16.61 -17.29
CA LEU A 4 23.87 15.43 -16.64
C LEU A 4 23.05 14.93 -15.43
N LEU A 5 22.23 15.79 -14.82
CA LEU A 5 21.36 15.39 -13.71
C LEU A 5 20.07 14.71 -14.22
N ASP A 6 19.58 15.13 -15.39
CA ASP A 6 18.33 14.62 -15.97
C ASP A 6 18.49 13.21 -16.59
N GLU A 7 19.63 12.89 -17.21
CA GLU A 7 19.90 11.53 -17.72
C GLU A 7 19.99 10.49 -16.59
N SER A 8 20.59 10.87 -15.45
CA SER A 8 20.69 10.01 -14.26
C SER A 8 19.32 9.64 -13.70
N ALA A 9 18.37 10.58 -13.67
CA ALA A 9 17.00 10.31 -13.22
C ALA A 9 16.26 9.36 -14.17
N VAL A 10 16.41 9.54 -15.48
CA VAL A 10 15.78 8.68 -16.49
C VAL A 10 16.36 7.26 -16.47
N ASP A 11 17.66 7.10 -16.34
CA ASP A 11 18.28 5.79 -16.18
C ASP A 11 17.90 5.12 -14.86
N ARG A 12 17.72 5.91 -13.81
CA ARG A 12 17.19 5.41 -12.54
C ARG A 12 15.75 4.92 -12.69
N LEU A 13 14.89 5.63 -13.41
CA LEU A 13 13.53 5.20 -13.71
C LEU A 13 13.50 3.86 -14.45
N ARG A 14 14.35 3.68 -15.48
CA ARG A 14 14.42 2.45 -16.27
C ARG A 14 14.77 1.20 -15.46
N THR A 15 15.50 1.38 -14.37
CA THR A 15 15.98 0.30 -13.50
C THR A 15 15.23 0.22 -12.17
N LEU A 16 14.24 1.09 -11.96
CA LEU A 16 13.49 1.17 -10.71
C LEU A 16 12.64 -0.09 -10.53
N ARG A 17 12.79 -0.74 -9.37
CA ARG A 17 11.97 -1.90 -9.00
C ARG A 17 10.98 -1.50 -7.89
N PRO A 18 9.85 -2.20 -7.74
CA PRO A 18 8.87 -1.89 -6.71
C PRO A 18 9.45 -1.80 -5.28
N ARG A 19 10.46 -2.63 -4.96
CA ARG A 19 11.14 -2.61 -3.65
C ARG A 19 11.95 -1.34 -3.39
N ASP A 20 12.44 -0.71 -4.45
CA ASP A 20 13.29 0.47 -4.34
C ASP A 20 12.42 1.71 -4.01
N CYS A 21 11.11 1.65 -4.28
CA CYS A 21 10.15 2.74 -4.07
C CYS A 21 9.90 3.12 -2.60
N ASP A 22 10.34 2.32 -1.64
CA ASP A 22 10.26 2.63 -0.21
C ASP A 22 11.51 3.41 0.28
N TYR A 23 12.54 3.53 -0.55
CA TYR A 23 13.86 4.06 -0.15
C TYR A 23 14.42 5.14 -1.07
N VAL A 24 13.77 5.40 -2.20
CA VAL A 24 14.23 6.35 -3.22
C VAL A 24 13.25 7.50 -3.30
N ALA A 25 13.79 8.71 -3.47
CA ALA A 25 13.07 9.87 -3.95
C ALA A 25 13.74 10.34 -5.24
N LEU A 26 12.94 10.65 -6.26
CA LEU A 26 13.42 11.16 -7.54
C LEU A 26 12.98 12.62 -7.68
N ASP A 27 13.93 13.48 -7.96
CA ASP A 27 13.67 14.89 -8.21
C ASP A 27 14.47 15.34 -9.43
N VAL A 28 13.93 16.29 -10.17
CA VAL A 28 14.52 16.82 -11.40
C VAL A 28 14.49 18.34 -11.36
N THR A 29 15.57 18.95 -11.81
CA THR A 29 15.72 20.41 -11.80
C THR A 29 15.21 21.06 -13.09
N SER A 30 14.93 20.29 -14.16
CA SER A 30 14.49 20.82 -15.46
C SER A 30 13.46 19.93 -16.18
N SER A 31 12.28 20.49 -16.47
CA SER A 31 11.16 19.76 -17.09
C SER A 31 11.23 19.65 -18.62
N ARG A 32 11.96 20.54 -19.31
CA ARG A 32 11.89 20.67 -20.79
C ARG A 32 12.60 19.56 -21.54
N ALA A 33 13.72 19.06 -21.03
CA ALA A 33 14.48 17.95 -21.64
C ALA A 33 13.88 16.57 -21.27
N LEU A 34 13.11 16.51 -20.19
CA LEU A 34 12.62 15.29 -19.58
C LEU A 34 11.57 14.57 -20.45
N PHE A 35 10.66 15.32 -21.10
CA PHE A 35 9.59 14.71 -21.91
C PHE A 35 10.11 13.83 -23.05
N ALA A 36 11.16 14.28 -23.75
CA ALA A 36 11.78 13.50 -24.82
C ALA A 36 12.47 12.24 -24.28
N ALA A 37 13.15 12.35 -23.14
CA ALA A 37 13.85 11.22 -22.52
C ALA A 37 12.89 10.16 -21.95
N LEU A 38 11.73 10.59 -21.45
CA LEU A 38 10.66 9.71 -20.94
C LEU A 38 9.96 8.91 -22.05
N ALA A 39 10.05 9.32 -23.32
CA ALA A 39 9.44 8.58 -24.43
C ALA A 39 9.90 7.11 -24.46
N ALA A 40 11.18 6.87 -24.16
CA ALA A 40 11.79 5.55 -24.13
C ALA A 40 11.60 4.79 -22.80
N VAL A 41 10.95 5.38 -21.80
CA VAL A 41 10.68 4.72 -20.51
C VAL A 41 9.36 3.96 -20.59
N SER A 42 9.33 2.74 -20.06
CA SER A 42 8.11 1.92 -20.07
C SER A 42 7.02 2.54 -19.18
N PRO A 43 5.72 2.36 -19.51
CA PRO A 43 4.64 2.86 -18.66
C PRO A 43 4.70 2.34 -17.22
N VAL A 44 5.11 1.10 -17.01
CA VAL A 44 5.31 0.49 -15.69
C VAL A 44 6.38 1.25 -14.89
N ALA A 45 7.53 1.54 -15.52
CA ALA A 45 8.58 2.34 -14.90
C ALA A 45 8.13 3.77 -14.61
N CYS A 46 7.29 4.36 -15.47
CA CYS A 46 6.70 5.67 -15.21
C CYS A 46 5.74 5.66 -14.00
N LEU A 47 4.89 4.63 -13.84
CA LEU A 47 4.04 4.49 -12.66
C LEU A 47 4.86 4.31 -11.37
N LEU A 48 5.90 3.49 -11.41
CA LEU A 48 6.83 3.34 -10.28
C LEU A 48 7.56 4.65 -9.97
N GLY A 49 7.99 5.37 -11.01
CA GLY A 49 8.60 6.68 -10.89
C GLY A 49 7.69 7.70 -10.22
N ALA A 50 6.41 7.73 -10.62
CA ALA A 50 5.43 8.64 -10.05
C ALA A 50 5.27 8.44 -8.53
N SER A 51 5.39 7.18 -8.07
CA SER A 51 5.28 6.83 -6.65
C SER A 51 6.41 7.37 -5.76
N VAL A 52 7.51 7.84 -6.36
CA VAL A 52 8.71 8.35 -5.67
C VAL A 52 9.14 9.74 -6.13
N SER A 53 8.41 10.36 -7.04
CA SER A 53 8.81 11.62 -7.67
C SER A 53 8.30 12.86 -6.93
N GLY A 54 9.08 13.93 -7.00
CA GLY A 54 8.60 15.30 -6.73
C GLY A 54 7.47 15.73 -7.68
N PRO A 55 6.76 16.84 -7.38
CA PRO A 55 5.61 17.33 -8.16
C PRO A 55 5.88 17.50 -9.65
N GLU A 56 7.02 18.10 -10.02
CA GLU A 56 7.38 18.43 -11.40
C GLU A 56 7.64 17.19 -12.24
N LEU A 57 8.42 16.23 -11.72
CA LEU A 57 8.66 14.95 -12.38
C LEU A 57 7.36 14.13 -12.48
N ARG A 58 6.52 14.15 -11.44
CA ARG A 58 5.22 13.47 -11.46
C ARG A 58 4.31 13.99 -12.56
N GLU A 59 4.23 15.31 -12.74
CA GLU A 59 3.43 15.92 -13.80
C GLU A 59 3.89 15.43 -15.19
N ALA A 60 5.21 15.39 -15.42
CA ALA A 60 5.77 14.87 -16.66
C ALA A 60 5.48 13.38 -16.87
N LEU A 61 5.56 12.57 -15.81
CA LEU A 61 5.24 11.14 -15.85
C LEU A 61 3.75 10.89 -16.12
N VAL A 62 2.85 11.65 -15.50
CA VAL A 62 1.40 11.60 -15.74
C VAL A 62 1.10 11.93 -17.20
N ALA A 63 1.67 13.01 -17.72
CA ALA A 63 1.50 13.38 -19.13
C ALA A 63 2.06 12.30 -20.07
N ARG A 64 3.20 11.68 -19.74
CA ARG A 64 3.78 10.56 -20.50
C ARG A 64 2.87 9.32 -20.52
N LEU A 65 2.09 9.11 -19.47
CA LEU A 65 1.13 8.01 -19.35
C LEU A 65 -0.21 8.27 -20.05
N GLY A 66 -0.34 9.41 -20.76
CA GLY A 66 -1.56 9.82 -21.47
C GLY A 66 -2.35 10.92 -20.76
N GLY A 67 -1.96 11.29 -19.53
CA GLY A 67 -2.62 12.31 -18.73
C GLY A 67 -4.04 11.95 -18.32
N GLY A 68 -4.80 12.97 -17.91
CA GLY A 68 -6.18 12.83 -17.50
C GLY A 68 -6.36 12.45 -16.03
N HIS A 69 -7.60 12.60 -15.55
CA HIS A 69 -7.94 12.47 -14.14
C HIS A 69 -7.62 11.09 -13.56
N GLU A 70 -7.87 10.02 -14.32
CA GLU A 70 -7.66 8.64 -13.87
C GLU A 70 -6.18 8.31 -13.66
N VAL A 71 -5.32 8.69 -14.62
CA VAL A 71 -3.87 8.52 -14.53
C VAL A 71 -3.31 9.34 -13.38
N SER A 72 -3.73 10.61 -13.23
CA SER A 72 -3.34 11.45 -12.09
C SER A 72 -3.73 10.81 -10.76
N ALA A 73 -4.98 10.37 -10.62
CA ALA A 73 -5.47 9.73 -9.39
C ALA A 73 -4.72 8.43 -9.08
N CYS A 74 -4.40 7.62 -10.10
CA CYS A 74 -3.58 6.42 -9.94
C CYS A 74 -2.17 6.77 -9.46
N CYS A 75 -1.51 7.76 -10.07
CA CYS A 75 -0.18 8.21 -9.67
C CYS A 75 -0.18 8.74 -8.23
N ASP A 76 -1.10 9.64 -7.88
CA ASP A 76 -1.21 10.19 -6.53
C ASP A 76 -1.49 9.11 -5.49
N PHE A 77 -2.38 8.16 -5.81
CA PHE A 77 -2.65 7.02 -4.95
C PHE A 77 -1.40 6.16 -4.73
N LEU A 78 -0.64 5.87 -5.79
CA LEU A 78 0.61 5.11 -5.70
C LEU A 78 1.72 5.86 -4.96
N SER A 79 1.69 7.19 -4.86
CA SER A 79 2.65 7.97 -4.07
C SER A 79 2.29 8.05 -2.57
N GLY A 80 1.05 7.73 -2.20
CA GLY A 80 0.54 7.81 -0.84
C GLY A 80 1.06 6.74 0.13
N GLY A 81 0.80 6.91 1.43
CA GLY A 81 1.15 5.92 2.46
C GLY A 81 0.37 4.60 2.34
N TRP A 82 0.83 3.55 3.04
CA TRP A 82 -0.02 2.37 3.27
C TRP A 82 -1.21 2.77 4.17
N LEU A 83 -2.42 2.36 3.77
CA LEU A 83 -3.72 2.89 4.25
C LEU A 83 -3.97 4.35 3.82
N PRO A 84 -4.25 4.59 2.53
CA PRO A 84 -4.44 5.92 1.95
C PRO A 84 -5.58 6.72 2.61
N GLU A 85 -5.52 8.04 2.54
CA GLU A 85 -6.50 8.92 3.21
C GLU A 85 -7.92 8.77 2.66
N GLY A 86 -8.05 8.53 1.35
CA GLY A 86 -9.32 8.43 0.64
C GLY A 86 -9.62 7.02 0.09
N PRO A 87 -10.77 6.87 -0.60
CA PRO A 87 -11.11 5.65 -1.30
C PRO A 87 -10.09 5.33 -2.41
N VAL A 88 -9.92 4.04 -2.70
CA VAL A 88 -9.15 3.54 -3.84
C VAL A 88 -9.82 4.01 -5.13
N PRO A 89 -9.10 4.74 -6.01
CA PRO A 89 -9.67 5.22 -7.26
C PRO A 89 -9.98 4.06 -8.21
N HIS A 90 -10.94 4.28 -9.10
CA HIS A 90 -11.16 3.38 -10.22
C HIS A 90 -10.02 3.50 -11.23
N VAL A 91 -9.61 2.35 -11.76
CA VAL A 91 -8.66 2.24 -12.88
C VAL A 91 -9.20 1.26 -13.90
N GLY A 92 -9.03 1.57 -15.18
CA GLY A 92 -9.34 0.76 -16.34
C GLY A 92 -8.11 0.49 -17.20
N GLU A 93 -8.33 0.05 -18.44
CA GLU A 93 -7.25 -0.16 -19.39
C GLU A 93 -6.72 1.18 -19.93
N PRO A 94 -5.41 1.35 -20.13
CA PRO A 94 -4.34 0.34 -20.02
C PRO A 94 -3.70 0.21 -18.62
N LEU A 95 -4.16 0.98 -17.61
CA LEU A 95 -3.53 1.04 -16.29
C LEU A 95 -3.54 -0.32 -15.58
N THR A 96 -4.64 -1.07 -15.68
CA THR A 96 -4.75 -2.42 -15.10
C THR A 96 -3.69 -3.38 -15.63
N GLY A 97 -3.32 -3.31 -16.91
CA GLY A 97 -2.22 -4.08 -17.48
C GLY A 97 -0.88 -3.76 -16.81
N TRP A 98 -0.55 -2.47 -16.68
CA TRP A 98 0.72 -2.04 -16.07
C TRP A 98 0.77 -2.29 -14.55
N LEU A 99 -0.35 -2.11 -13.86
CA LEU A 99 -0.49 -2.40 -12.43
C LEU A 99 -0.34 -3.90 -12.13
N GLY A 100 -0.74 -4.78 -13.05
CA GLY A 100 -0.52 -6.22 -12.93
C GLY A 100 0.96 -6.60 -12.82
N GLU A 101 1.85 -5.89 -13.50
CA GLU A 101 3.30 -6.09 -13.39
C GLU A 101 3.84 -5.61 -12.02
N ILE A 102 3.28 -4.52 -11.48
CA ILE A 102 3.67 -3.95 -10.19
C ILE A 102 3.13 -4.80 -9.02
N SER A 103 1.94 -5.40 -9.16
CA SER A 103 1.25 -6.10 -8.07
C SER A 103 1.98 -7.38 -7.61
N GLN A 104 2.87 -7.94 -8.45
CA GLN A 104 3.69 -9.11 -8.12
C GLN A 104 2.85 -10.24 -7.49
N GLY A 105 1.76 -10.64 -8.14
CA GLY A 105 0.84 -11.67 -7.64
C GLY A 105 -0.40 -11.13 -6.93
N PHE A 106 -1.00 -11.97 -6.09
CA PHE A 106 -2.27 -11.71 -5.41
C PHE A 106 -2.07 -11.06 -4.04
N PRO A 107 -3.10 -10.35 -3.53
CA PRO A 107 -3.12 -9.94 -2.13
C PRO A 107 -2.85 -11.12 -1.19
N GLY A 108 -1.93 -10.92 -0.26
CA GLY A 108 -1.44 -11.96 0.65
C GLY A 108 -0.38 -12.91 0.10
N ASP A 109 -0.08 -12.88 -1.20
CA ASP A 109 1.06 -13.63 -1.74
C ASP A 109 2.38 -12.96 -1.26
N PRO A 110 3.42 -13.75 -0.92
CA PRO A 110 4.76 -13.23 -0.71
C PRO A 110 5.33 -12.62 -2.01
N VAL A 111 6.39 -11.81 -1.88
CA VAL A 111 7.10 -11.24 -3.04
C VAL A 111 8.49 -11.87 -3.18
N ALA A 112 9.01 -11.90 -4.41
CA ALA A 112 10.23 -12.63 -4.76
C ALA A 112 11.48 -12.26 -3.95
N PHE A 113 11.54 -11.06 -3.36
CA PHE A 113 12.75 -10.53 -2.68
C PHE A 113 12.51 -10.01 -1.26
N GLY A 114 11.49 -10.54 -0.56
CA GLY A 114 11.25 -10.17 0.84
C GLY A 114 10.01 -10.83 1.43
N LYS A 115 9.93 -10.87 2.77
CA LYS A 115 8.74 -11.36 3.47
C LYS A 115 7.55 -10.40 3.38
N THR A 116 7.78 -9.14 3.03
CA THR A 116 6.76 -8.09 3.01
C THR A 116 6.82 -7.37 1.66
N PRO A 117 5.70 -7.26 0.92
CA PRO A 117 5.62 -6.44 -0.28
C PRO A 117 5.93 -4.97 0.05
N ALA A 118 6.58 -4.27 -0.87
CA ALA A 118 6.78 -2.83 -0.77
C ALA A 118 5.44 -2.08 -0.77
N ARG A 119 5.42 -0.84 -0.28
CA ARG A 119 4.21 -0.01 -0.22
C ARG A 119 3.49 0.05 -1.58
N VAL A 120 4.24 0.35 -2.64
CA VAL A 120 3.71 0.48 -4.01
C VAL A 120 3.07 -0.82 -4.52
N VAL A 121 3.60 -1.99 -4.13
CA VAL A 121 3.03 -3.30 -4.50
C VAL A 121 1.67 -3.49 -3.84
N LYS A 122 1.54 -3.15 -2.55
CA LYS A 122 0.25 -3.26 -1.84
C LYS A 122 -0.78 -2.29 -2.41
N LEU A 123 -0.38 -1.07 -2.75
CA LEU A 123 -1.27 -0.08 -3.36
C LEU A 123 -1.71 -0.51 -4.76
N ALA A 124 -0.80 -1.06 -5.57
CA ALA A 124 -1.15 -1.66 -6.87
C ALA A 124 -2.14 -2.81 -6.70
N ARG A 125 -1.94 -3.69 -5.71
CA ARG A 125 -2.91 -4.74 -5.34
C ARG A 125 -4.28 -4.17 -4.96
N LEU A 126 -4.35 -3.03 -4.25
CA LEU A 126 -5.65 -2.39 -3.96
C LEU A 126 -6.33 -1.86 -5.22
N LEU A 127 -5.59 -1.20 -6.12
CA LEU A 127 -6.12 -0.71 -7.40
C LEU A 127 -6.64 -1.88 -8.27
N MET A 128 -5.86 -2.96 -8.35
CA MET A 128 -6.25 -4.19 -9.05
C MET A 128 -7.47 -4.86 -8.43
N ALA A 129 -7.58 -4.87 -7.10
CA ALA A 129 -8.78 -5.34 -6.41
C ALA A 129 -9.99 -4.46 -6.75
N ARG A 130 -9.84 -3.13 -6.77
CA ARG A 130 -10.91 -2.20 -7.15
C ARG A 130 -11.37 -2.39 -8.60
N ALA A 131 -10.44 -2.73 -9.50
CA ALA A 131 -10.72 -3.06 -10.89
C ALA A 131 -11.34 -4.46 -11.08
N GLY A 132 -11.51 -5.25 -10.01
CA GLY A 132 -12.10 -6.59 -10.09
C GLY A 132 -11.14 -7.66 -10.64
N ALA A 133 -9.83 -7.41 -10.65
CA ALA A 133 -8.84 -8.31 -11.24
C ALA A 133 -8.62 -9.62 -10.44
N TYR A 134 -9.11 -9.70 -9.20
CA TYR A 134 -8.92 -10.86 -8.34
C TYR A 134 -10.22 -11.63 -8.10
N PRO A 135 -10.21 -12.98 -8.18
CA PRO A 135 -11.37 -13.79 -7.87
C PRO A 135 -11.79 -13.62 -6.41
N ARG A 136 -13.08 -13.34 -6.19
CA ARG A 136 -13.68 -13.08 -4.88
C ARG A 136 -13.34 -14.16 -3.84
N ARG A 137 -13.46 -15.44 -4.24
CA ARG A 137 -13.19 -16.58 -3.34
C ARG A 137 -11.74 -16.59 -2.84
N ARG A 138 -10.77 -16.37 -3.74
CA ARG A 138 -9.35 -16.35 -3.38
C ARG A 138 -9.01 -15.20 -2.44
N LEU A 139 -9.64 -14.03 -2.61
CA LEU A 139 -9.46 -12.90 -1.69
C LEU A 139 -10.00 -13.20 -0.28
N VAL A 140 -11.16 -13.87 -0.18
CA VAL A 140 -11.72 -14.29 1.12
C VAL A 140 -10.79 -15.27 1.82
N GLU A 141 -10.30 -16.28 1.08
CA GLU A 141 -9.36 -17.28 1.60
C GLU A 141 -8.05 -16.61 2.08
N ALA A 142 -7.49 -15.69 1.28
CA ALA A 142 -6.28 -14.95 1.64
C ALA A 142 -6.48 -14.04 2.87
N ALA A 143 -7.63 -13.36 2.98
CA ALA A 143 -7.94 -12.52 4.13
C ALA A 143 -8.14 -13.33 5.42
N ARG A 144 -8.75 -14.52 5.34
CA ARG A 144 -8.89 -15.43 6.49
C ARG A 144 -7.55 -16.00 6.94
N ALA A 145 -6.71 -16.38 5.97
CA ALA A 145 -5.36 -16.87 6.20
C ALA A 145 -4.36 -15.73 6.53
N ALA A 146 -4.84 -14.47 6.61
CA ALA A 146 -3.99 -13.37 7.00
C ALA A 146 -3.36 -13.70 8.36
N TYR A 147 -2.04 -13.53 8.45
CA TYR A 147 -1.28 -13.79 9.66
C TYR A 147 -1.16 -15.27 10.06
N GLU A 148 -1.41 -16.21 9.14
CA GLU A 148 -1.01 -17.63 9.30
C GLU A 148 0.32 -17.96 8.59
N GLY A 149 0.75 -17.12 7.64
CA GLY A 149 1.96 -17.30 6.85
C GLY A 149 3.18 -16.48 7.30
N PRO A 150 4.33 -16.64 6.62
CA PRO A 150 5.54 -15.86 6.90
C PRO A 150 5.37 -14.36 6.58
N TYR A 151 4.37 -14.02 5.77
CA TYR A 151 3.91 -12.67 5.51
C TYR A 151 2.58 -12.41 6.23
N ASN A 152 2.54 -11.32 6.99
CA ASN A 152 1.33 -10.80 7.61
C ASN A 152 0.49 -10.05 6.57
N ALA A 153 -0.34 -10.79 5.80
CA ALA A 153 -1.15 -10.37 4.65
C ALA A 153 -2.25 -9.33 4.92
N HIS A 154 -1.89 -8.16 5.45
CA HIS A 154 -2.83 -7.04 5.68
C HIS A 154 -3.40 -6.45 4.39
N ASP A 155 -2.68 -6.59 3.27
CA ASP A 155 -3.15 -6.17 1.95
C ASP A 155 -4.34 -7.03 1.47
N ALA A 156 -4.41 -8.31 1.85
CA ALA A 156 -5.57 -9.16 1.56
C ALA A 156 -6.83 -8.70 2.28
N VAL A 157 -6.71 -8.32 3.57
CA VAL A 157 -7.84 -7.77 4.33
C VAL A 157 -8.29 -6.43 3.75
N ALA A 158 -7.35 -5.54 3.41
CA ALA A 158 -7.66 -4.26 2.80
C ALA A 158 -8.30 -4.42 1.40
N ALA A 159 -7.78 -5.32 0.56
CA ALA A 159 -8.37 -5.64 -0.75
C ALA A 159 -9.77 -6.25 -0.62
N LEU A 160 -10.04 -7.01 0.44
CA LEU A 160 -11.36 -7.52 0.71
C LEU A 160 -12.34 -6.41 1.10
N PHE A 161 -11.93 -5.41 1.88
CA PHE A 161 -12.78 -4.23 2.16
C PHE A 161 -13.19 -3.49 0.89
N VAL A 162 -12.30 -3.38 -0.09
CA VAL A 162 -12.57 -2.69 -1.36
C VAL A 162 -13.61 -3.43 -2.22
N THR A 163 -13.70 -4.76 -2.07
CA THR A 163 -14.47 -5.63 -2.97
C THR A 163 -15.72 -6.22 -2.33
N GLN A 164 -15.67 -6.51 -1.03
CA GLN A 164 -16.68 -7.24 -0.25
C GLN A 164 -16.70 -6.74 1.21
N PRO A 165 -17.20 -5.51 1.46
CA PRO A 165 -17.00 -4.87 2.76
C PRO A 165 -17.63 -5.59 3.96
N ASP A 166 -18.82 -6.18 3.81
CA ASP A 166 -19.49 -6.91 4.90
C ASP A 166 -18.70 -8.15 5.33
N GLU A 167 -18.21 -8.91 4.35
CA GLU A 167 -17.39 -10.11 4.60
C GLU A 167 -16.02 -9.73 5.17
N ALA A 168 -15.45 -8.61 4.70
CA ALA A 168 -14.22 -8.06 5.26
C ALA A 168 -14.38 -7.65 6.72
N LEU A 169 -15.48 -6.98 7.07
CA LEU A 169 -15.77 -6.56 8.43
C LEU A 169 -15.93 -7.75 9.37
N ARG A 170 -16.62 -8.81 8.93
CA ARG A 170 -16.77 -10.05 9.71
C ARG A 170 -15.41 -10.70 9.98
N ILE A 171 -14.58 -10.89 8.95
CA ILE A 171 -13.24 -11.49 9.08
C ILE A 171 -12.31 -10.63 9.94
N ALA A 172 -12.33 -9.30 9.73
CA ALA A 172 -11.52 -8.38 10.53
C ALA A 172 -11.94 -8.40 12.01
N GLY A 173 -13.24 -8.48 12.29
CA GLY A 173 -13.77 -8.64 13.66
C GLY A 173 -13.26 -9.92 14.33
N GLU A 174 -13.28 -11.05 13.63
CA GLU A 174 -12.72 -12.32 14.12
C GLU A 174 -11.22 -12.23 14.43
N LEU A 175 -10.45 -11.59 13.53
CA LEU A 175 -9.01 -11.40 13.69
C LEU A 175 -8.68 -10.46 14.86
N VAL A 176 -9.43 -9.37 15.04
CA VAL A 176 -9.28 -8.43 16.17
C VAL A 176 -9.67 -9.08 17.49
N ALA A 177 -10.72 -9.90 17.53
CA ALA A 177 -11.15 -10.58 18.74
C ALA A 177 -10.25 -11.77 19.14
N SER A 178 -9.46 -12.30 18.21
CA SER A 178 -8.65 -13.50 18.43
C SER A 178 -7.55 -13.30 19.48
N ARG A 179 -7.66 -14.06 20.58
CA ARG A 179 -6.63 -14.14 21.64
C ARG A 179 -5.39 -14.94 21.20
N GLN A 180 -5.50 -15.72 20.13
CA GLN A 180 -4.38 -16.50 19.59
C GLN A 180 -3.42 -15.63 18.75
N LYS A 181 -3.90 -14.51 18.22
CA LYS A 181 -3.05 -13.57 17.46
C LYS A 181 -2.27 -12.65 18.39
N SER A 182 -1.13 -12.14 17.91
CA SER A 182 -0.34 -11.16 18.67
C SER A 182 -1.08 -9.83 18.76
N SER A 183 -0.74 -9.01 19.76
CA SER A 183 -1.28 -7.65 19.89
C SER A 183 -0.97 -6.77 18.69
N SER A 184 0.19 -6.97 18.06
CA SER A 184 0.59 -6.26 16.84
C SER A 184 -0.33 -6.59 15.67
N ILE A 185 -0.63 -7.88 15.46
CA ILE A 185 -1.55 -8.33 14.40
C ILE A 185 -2.93 -7.70 14.61
N ARG A 186 -3.47 -7.80 15.82
CA ARG A 186 -4.79 -7.20 16.14
C ARG A 186 -4.81 -5.70 15.87
N ARG A 187 -3.75 -4.98 16.23
CA ARG A 187 -3.63 -3.53 15.98
C ARG A 187 -3.62 -3.24 14.48
N HIS A 188 -2.81 -3.94 13.69
CA HIS A 188 -2.75 -3.71 12.25
C HIS A 188 -4.08 -4.01 11.57
N THR A 189 -4.79 -5.05 12.00
CA THR A 189 -6.15 -5.31 11.51
C THR A 189 -7.10 -4.16 11.88
N ALA A 190 -7.03 -3.65 13.12
CA ALA A 190 -7.83 -2.50 13.54
C ALA A 190 -7.51 -1.24 12.72
N ASP A 191 -6.24 -0.99 12.39
CA ASP A 191 -5.83 0.12 11.53
C ASP A 191 -6.45 0.02 10.14
N VAL A 192 -6.51 -1.19 9.56
CA VAL A 192 -7.20 -1.46 8.29
C VAL A 192 -8.71 -1.20 8.40
N VAL A 193 -9.36 -1.62 9.50
CA VAL A 193 -10.79 -1.36 9.73
C VAL A 193 -11.08 0.14 9.83
N GLN A 194 -10.26 0.87 10.58
CA GLN A 194 -10.39 2.32 10.71
C GLN A 194 -10.18 3.03 9.38
N TRP A 195 -9.20 2.58 8.59
CA TRP A 195 -9.02 3.06 7.23
C TRP A 195 -10.25 2.80 6.37
N ALA A 196 -10.78 1.58 6.36
CA ALA A 196 -11.95 1.21 5.59
C ALA A 196 -13.18 2.05 5.96
N ALA A 197 -13.32 2.40 7.24
CA ALA A 197 -14.35 3.31 7.72
C ALA A 197 -14.18 4.73 7.15
N ARG A 198 -12.98 5.31 7.28
CA ARG A 198 -12.66 6.65 6.75
C ARG A 198 -12.82 6.72 5.24
N ALA A 199 -12.44 5.65 4.53
CA ALA A 199 -12.55 5.54 3.08
C ALA A 199 -13.98 5.22 2.58
N GLY A 200 -14.95 5.06 3.49
CA GLY A 200 -16.35 4.80 3.15
C GLY A 200 -16.67 3.37 2.73
N TYR A 201 -15.76 2.41 2.95
CA TYR A 201 -16.00 0.99 2.70
C TYR A 201 -16.77 0.32 3.84
N ALA A 202 -16.63 0.79 5.07
CA ALA A 202 -17.33 0.22 6.23
C ALA A 202 -18.13 1.29 6.97
N SER A 203 -19.38 0.98 7.33
CA SER A 203 -20.10 1.76 8.33
C SER A 203 -19.74 1.19 9.70
N VAL A 204 -18.87 1.90 10.42
CA VAL A 204 -18.68 1.65 11.84
C VAL A 204 -19.81 2.40 12.52
N GLY A 205 -20.84 1.66 12.96
CA GLY A 205 -21.96 2.28 13.70
C GLY A 205 -21.43 3.18 14.81
N SER A 206 -22.12 4.28 15.09
CA SER A 206 -21.81 5.28 16.11
C SER A 206 -21.84 4.76 17.56
N GLY A 207 -21.56 3.48 17.78
CA GLY A 207 -21.31 2.86 19.08
C GLY A 207 -19.86 2.43 19.17
N GLU A 208 -19.13 3.09 20.07
CA GLU A 208 -17.87 2.68 20.67
C GLU A 208 -17.11 1.54 19.98
N VAL A 209 -16.16 1.89 19.12
CA VAL A 209 -14.92 1.11 19.10
C VAL A 209 -14.21 1.43 20.41
N THR A 210 -14.52 0.68 21.47
CA THR A 210 -13.68 0.69 22.67
C THR A 210 -12.34 0.09 22.25
N VAL A 211 -11.42 0.95 21.83
CA VAL A 211 -10.00 0.64 21.97
C VAL A 211 -9.82 0.49 23.47
N LEU A 212 -9.89 -0.75 23.97
CA LEU A 212 -9.53 -1.04 25.35
C LEU A 212 -8.17 -0.37 25.56
N PRO A 213 -8.04 0.56 26.51
CA PRO A 213 -6.76 1.17 26.81
C PRO A 213 -5.79 0.01 27.02
N THR A 214 -4.69 0.02 26.26
CA THR A 214 -3.59 -0.91 26.49
C THR A 214 -3.24 -0.83 27.96
N MET A 215 -3.63 -1.86 28.72
CA MET A 215 -3.25 -2.00 30.11
C MET A 215 -1.73 -1.84 30.16
N PRO A 216 -1.19 -0.87 30.93
CA PRO A 216 0.24 -0.81 31.14
C PRO A 216 0.68 -2.18 31.70
N PRO A 217 1.86 -2.68 31.30
CA PRO A 217 2.36 -3.95 31.81
C PRO A 217 2.32 -3.94 33.34
N PRO A 218 1.99 -5.06 33.99
CA PRO A 218 2.01 -5.14 35.44
C PRO A 218 3.37 -4.67 35.93
N ARG A 219 3.38 -3.70 36.86
CA ARG A 219 4.62 -3.22 37.46
C ARG A 219 5.39 -4.43 38.00
N PRO A 220 6.71 -4.53 37.75
CA PRO A 220 7.50 -5.58 38.36
C PRO A 220 7.32 -5.52 39.89
N PRO A 221 7.26 -6.67 40.57
CA PRO A 221 7.12 -6.70 42.02
C PRO A 221 8.26 -5.89 42.65
N PRO A 222 8.01 -5.18 43.77
CA PRO A 222 9.03 -4.44 44.46
C PRO A 222 10.20 -5.37 44.80
N ARG A 223 11.41 -4.97 44.41
CA ARG A 223 12.64 -5.68 44.80
C ARG A 223 12.74 -5.64 46.33
N GLN A 224 12.38 -6.75 46.98
CA GLN A 224 12.78 -6.99 48.36
C GLN A 224 14.29 -7.20 48.36
N GLY A 225 15.03 -6.27 48.97
CA GLY A 225 16.46 -6.44 49.21
C GLY A 225 17.33 -5.23 48.91
N ALA A 226 17.04 -4.09 49.54
CA ALA A 226 18.10 -3.19 49.97
C ALA A 226 18.07 -3.21 51.50
N ARG A 227 18.71 -4.23 52.09
CA ARG A 227 19.10 -4.17 53.49
C ARG A 227 20.30 -3.23 53.57
N GLU A 228 20.11 -2.18 54.35
CA GLU A 228 21.12 -1.27 54.85
C GLU A 228 22.32 -2.05 55.41
N LYS A 229 23.51 -1.62 55.00
CA LYS A 229 24.74 -1.61 55.80
C LYS A 229 25.52 -0.36 55.42
#